data_AF-A0A9D6C4Q6-F1
#
_entry.id   AF-A0A9D6C4Q6-F1
#
_cell.length_a   1.000
_cell.length_b   1.000
_cell.length_c   1.000
_cell.angle_alpha   90.00
_cell.angle_beta   90.00
_cell.angle_gamma   90.00
#
_symmetry.space_group_name_H-M   'P 1'
#
loop_
_entity.id
_entity.type
_entity.pdbx_description
1 polymer ?
#
loop_
_entity_poly.entity_id
_entity_poly.type
_entity_poly.pdbx_seq_one_letter_code
_entity_poly.pdbx_strand_id
1 'polypeptide(L)'
;MTFLRNVLALIGLAAVLGLGYGAWVFSGFDPQAPMVYWHMAERLAATGNAADATVWKRKVAAGLSFDDVDQSIQSVALAENIKDVGSLPLGDQIAAMQGKPWRKLKIYLYCNPLTAAKMVDYSEAYSAYLPCRVALVEDKTGALWLYTLDMDMMIHGGRPLPPELLPEAEKVRATMLAILDKASTGEF
;
A
#
# COMPACT_ATOMS: atom_id res chain seq x y z
N MET A 1 37.96 -16.89 31.96
CA MET A 1 38.36 -16.31 30.66
C MET A 1 38.02 -17.24 29.49
N THR A 2 38.48 -18.50 29.46
CA THR A 2 38.25 -19.43 28.33
C THR A 2 36.78 -19.81 28.13
N PHE A 3 36.02 -20.01 29.22
CA PHE A 3 34.58 -20.35 29.14
C PHE A 3 33.77 -19.24 28.45
N LEU A 4 33.93 -17.98 28.89
CA LEU A 4 33.23 -16.83 28.29
C LEU A 4 33.61 -16.63 26.82
N ARG A 5 34.89 -16.82 26.47
CA ARG A 5 35.37 -16.76 25.08
C ARG A 5 34.72 -17.83 24.20
N ASN A 6 34.57 -19.05 24.71
CA ASN A 6 33.95 -20.14 23.97
C ASN A 6 32.45 -19.92 23.81
N VAL A 7 31.76 -19.39 24.83
CA VAL A 7 30.34 -19.02 24.74
C VAL A 7 30.13 -17.91 23.70
N LEU A 8 30.93 -16.84 23.73
CA LEU A 8 30.86 -15.77 22.73
C LEU A 8 31.20 -16.28 21.32
N ALA A 9 32.16 -17.19 21.18
CA ALA A 9 32.50 -17.81 19.90
C ALA A 9 31.34 -18.67 19.36
N LEU A 10 30.64 -19.42 20.22
CA LEU A 10 29.46 -20.20 19.84
C LEU A 10 28.29 -19.30 19.45
N ILE A 11 28.06 -18.21 20.17
CA ILE A 11 27.05 -17.20 19.81
C ILE A 11 27.39 -16.56 18.47
N GLY A 12 28.67 -16.19 18.26
CA GLY A 12 29.15 -15.65 16.99
C GLY A 12 28.96 -16.63 15.83
N LEU A 13 29.31 -17.90 16.03
CA LEU A 13 29.10 -18.95 15.03
C LEU A 13 27.60 -19.12 14.71
N ALA A 14 26.75 -19.19 15.73
CA ALA A 14 25.30 -19.29 15.55
C ALA A 14 24.73 -18.07 14.80
N ALA A 15 25.21 -16.86 15.11
CA ALA A 15 24.81 -15.65 14.41
C ALA A 15 25.22 -15.67 12.93
N VAL A 16 26.46 -16.08 12.62
CA VAL A 16 26.93 -16.18 11.22
C VAL A 16 26.15 -17.25 10.46
N LEU A 17 25.91 -18.41 11.07
CA LEU A 17 25.09 -19.46 10.46
C LEU A 17 23.65 -18.99 10.24
N GLY A 18 23.08 -18.25 11.19
CA GLY A 18 21.74 -17.66 11.06
C GLY A 18 21.66 -16.65 9.92
N LEU A 19 22.63 -15.74 9.80
CA LEU A 19 22.71 -14.78 8.69
C LEU A 19 22.89 -15.47 7.34
N GLY A 20 23.78 -16.48 7.28
CA GLY A 20 24.01 -17.26 6.07
C GLY A 20 22.77 -18.03 5.63
N TYR A 21 22.06 -18.65 6.56
CA TYR A 21 20.78 -19.31 6.29
C TYR A 21 19.71 -18.32 5.82
N GLY A 22 19.61 -17.15 6.47
CA GLY A 22 18.70 -16.09 6.05
C GLY A 22 18.97 -15.64 4.62
N ALA A 23 20.23 -15.32 4.29
CA ALA A 23 20.63 -14.94 2.93
C ALA A 23 20.31 -16.03 1.89
N TRP A 24 20.44 -17.30 2.26
CA TRP A 24 20.09 -18.43 1.40
C TRP A 24 18.57 -18.59 1.22
N VAL A 25 17.77 -18.49 2.28
CA VAL A 25 16.30 -18.60 2.23
C VAL A 25 15.68 -17.51 1.35
N PHE A 26 16.19 -16.28 1.46
CA PHE A 26 15.74 -15.14 0.67
C PHE A 26 16.49 -15.01 -0.67
N SER A 27 17.25 -16.02 -1.07
CA SER A 27 17.89 -16.02 -2.39
C SER A 27 16.85 -16.01 -3.50
N GLY A 28 17.07 -15.17 -4.52
CA GLY A 28 16.16 -15.02 -5.66
C GLY A 28 14.96 -14.09 -5.40
N PHE A 29 14.93 -13.38 -4.26
CA PHE A 29 14.00 -12.27 -4.07
C PHE A 29 14.35 -11.10 -4.98
N ASP A 30 13.38 -10.22 -5.20
CA ASP A 30 13.58 -8.96 -5.90
C ASP A 30 14.68 -8.15 -5.19
N PRO A 31 15.64 -7.55 -5.93
CA PRO A 31 16.67 -6.69 -5.34
C PRO A 31 16.13 -5.56 -4.46
N GLN A 32 14.89 -5.11 -4.69
CA GLN A 32 14.22 -4.08 -3.90
C GLN A 32 13.51 -4.63 -2.64
N ALA A 33 13.32 -5.95 -2.51
CA ALA A 33 12.62 -6.54 -1.36
C ALA A 33 13.17 -6.10 0.01
N PRO A 34 14.50 -6.06 0.24
CA PRO A 34 15.03 -5.62 1.54
C PRO A 34 14.64 -4.18 1.88
N MET A 35 14.66 -3.29 0.89
CA MET A 35 14.29 -1.87 1.08
C MET A 35 12.81 -1.72 1.40
N VAL A 36 11.95 -2.49 0.75
CA VAL A 36 10.51 -2.47 0.97
C VAL A 36 10.16 -2.89 2.40
N TYR A 37 10.73 -4.00 2.87
CA TYR A 37 10.53 -4.43 4.26
C TYR A 37 11.16 -3.48 5.28
N TRP A 38 12.29 -2.87 4.93
CA TRP A 38 12.92 -1.85 5.77
C TRP A 38 12.01 -0.63 5.94
N HIS A 39 11.44 -0.10 4.86
CA HIS A 39 10.50 1.02 4.93
C HIS A 39 9.22 0.69 5.71
N MET A 40 8.69 -0.53 5.56
CA MET A 40 7.58 -1.00 6.40
C MET A 40 7.99 -1.01 7.88
N ALA A 41 9.19 -1.54 8.21
CA ALA A 41 9.68 -1.58 9.58
C ALA A 41 9.92 -0.17 10.17
N GLU A 42 10.46 0.76 9.39
CA GLU A 42 10.64 2.17 9.79
C GLU A 42 9.29 2.82 10.13
N ARG A 43 8.30 2.68 9.25
CA ARG A 43 6.95 3.23 9.48
C ARG A 43 6.27 2.57 10.68
N LEU A 44 6.43 1.25 10.85
CA LEU A 44 5.90 0.53 12.00
C LEU A 44 6.55 1.02 13.29
N ALA A 45 7.88 1.20 13.32
CA ALA A 45 8.60 1.72 14.48
C ALA A 45 8.17 3.15 14.82
N ALA A 46 7.94 3.99 13.80
CA ALA A 46 7.52 5.38 13.99
C ALA A 46 6.07 5.52 14.48
N THR A 47 5.16 4.64 14.05
CA THR A 47 3.71 4.80 14.28
C THR A 47 3.12 3.80 15.26
N GLY A 48 3.81 2.68 15.51
CA GLY A 48 3.28 1.55 16.29
C GLY A 48 2.08 0.86 15.64
N ASN A 49 1.76 1.16 14.37
CA ASN A 49 0.55 0.69 13.70
C ASN A 49 0.87 -0.07 12.41
N ALA A 50 0.51 -1.35 12.36
CA ALA A 50 0.76 -2.21 11.20
C ALA A 50 -0.02 -1.79 9.95
N ALA A 51 -1.24 -1.26 10.10
CA ALA A 51 -2.00 -0.75 8.96
C ALA A 51 -1.35 0.51 8.39
N ASP A 52 -0.84 1.41 9.23
CA ASP A 52 -0.14 2.62 8.77
C ASP A 52 1.19 2.28 8.07
N ALA A 53 1.88 1.22 8.53
CA ALA A 53 3.14 0.77 7.96
C ALA A 53 3.03 0.22 6.52
N THR A 54 1.83 -0.18 6.10
CA THR A 54 1.57 -0.94 4.87
C THR A 54 0.79 -0.14 3.82
N VAL A 55 0.65 1.17 4.02
CA VAL A 55 -0.11 2.07 3.16
C VAL A 55 0.74 3.26 2.73
N TRP A 56 0.44 3.80 1.57
CA TRP A 56 0.77 5.18 1.24
C TRP A 56 -0.36 6.09 1.67
N LYS A 57 0.01 7.27 2.18
CA LYS A 57 -0.95 8.29 2.58
C LYS A 57 -0.54 9.68 2.12
N ARG A 58 -1.53 10.51 1.83
CA ARG A 58 -1.37 11.94 1.60
C ARG A 58 -2.38 12.71 2.43
N LYS A 59 -1.90 13.78 3.07
CA LYS A 59 -2.79 14.76 3.68
C LYS A 59 -3.31 15.65 2.57
N VAL A 60 -4.61 15.87 2.52
CA VAL A 60 -5.22 16.79 1.57
C VAL A 60 -4.85 18.23 1.95
N ALA A 61 -4.61 19.06 0.95
CA ALA A 61 -4.31 20.49 1.10
C ALA A 61 -5.45 21.24 1.80
N ALA A 62 -5.10 22.27 2.56
CA ALA A 62 -6.07 23.07 3.28
C ALA A 62 -7.00 23.81 2.30
N GLY A 63 -8.29 23.89 2.64
CA GLY A 63 -9.30 24.60 1.84
C GLY A 63 -10.05 23.75 0.83
N LEU A 64 -9.62 22.51 0.58
CA LEU A 64 -10.36 21.56 -0.26
C LEU A 64 -11.48 20.90 0.53
N SER A 65 -12.68 20.85 -0.06
CA SER A 65 -13.81 20.09 0.47
C SER A 65 -13.70 18.60 0.13
N PHE A 66 -14.51 17.77 0.78
CA PHE A 66 -14.58 16.34 0.45
C PHE A 66 -15.00 16.11 -1.01
N ASP A 67 -15.92 16.93 -1.52
CA ASP A 67 -16.45 16.80 -2.88
C ASP A 67 -15.42 17.24 -3.93
N ASP A 68 -14.60 18.26 -3.63
CA ASP A 68 -13.50 18.67 -4.53
C ASP A 68 -12.50 17.52 -4.70
N VAL A 69 -12.14 16.85 -3.61
CA VAL A 69 -11.21 15.72 -3.64
C VAL A 69 -11.86 14.50 -4.29
N ASP A 70 -13.16 14.23 -4.03
CA ASP A 70 -13.91 13.16 -4.69
C ASP A 70 -13.87 13.32 -6.22
N GLN A 71 -14.16 14.52 -6.73
CA GLN A 71 -14.12 14.80 -8.16
C GLN A 71 -12.71 14.70 -8.73
N SER A 72 -11.70 15.20 -8.01
CA SER A 72 -10.30 15.11 -8.43
C SER A 72 -9.84 13.65 -8.54
N ILE A 73 -10.14 12.79 -7.56
CA ILE A 73 -9.84 11.34 -7.62
C ILE A 73 -10.42 10.73 -8.90
N GLN A 74 -11.69 11.01 -9.21
CA GLN A 74 -12.37 10.45 -10.37
C GLN A 74 -11.79 10.97 -11.69
N SER A 75 -11.45 12.26 -11.75
CA SER A 75 -10.82 12.88 -12.93
C SER A 75 -9.45 12.28 -13.22
N VAL A 76 -8.61 12.18 -12.20
CA VAL A 76 -7.27 11.59 -12.35
C VAL A 76 -7.36 10.12 -12.74
N ALA A 77 -8.27 9.35 -12.12
CA ALA A 77 -8.49 7.96 -12.51
C ALA A 77 -8.90 7.81 -13.99
N LEU A 78 -9.78 8.70 -14.47
CA LEU A 78 -10.18 8.73 -15.87
C LEU A 78 -9.00 9.09 -16.79
N ALA A 79 -8.22 10.10 -16.44
CA ALA A 79 -7.06 10.56 -17.21
C ALA A 79 -5.96 9.48 -17.30
N GLU A 80 -5.74 8.73 -16.22
CA GLU A 80 -4.80 7.62 -16.15
C GLU A 80 -5.36 6.32 -16.77
N ASN A 81 -6.61 6.35 -17.26
CA ASN A 81 -7.31 5.23 -17.88
C ASN A 81 -7.39 3.98 -16.98
N ILE A 82 -7.66 4.18 -15.69
CA ILE A 82 -7.99 3.11 -14.75
C ILE A 82 -9.50 3.09 -14.50
N LYS A 83 -10.12 1.91 -14.57
CA LYS A 83 -11.58 1.78 -14.58
C LYS A 83 -12.14 1.83 -13.17
N ASP A 84 -13.17 2.66 -12.96
CA ASP A 84 -14.04 2.56 -11.78
C ASP A 84 -14.85 1.26 -11.84
N VAL A 85 -14.66 0.42 -10.83
CA VAL A 85 -15.38 -0.86 -10.67
C VAL A 85 -16.29 -0.85 -9.44
N GLY A 86 -16.39 0.27 -8.72
CA GLY A 86 -17.30 0.45 -7.60
C GLY A 86 -16.80 1.45 -6.57
N SER A 87 -17.70 1.83 -5.65
CA SER A 87 -17.34 2.61 -4.48
C SER A 87 -18.16 2.23 -3.26
N LEU A 88 -17.61 2.48 -2.08
CA LEU A 88 -18.22 2.17 -0.79
C LEU A 88 -18.32 3.48 0.04
N PRO A 89 -19.52 4.12 0.12
CA PRO A 89 -19.73 5.33 0.91
C PRO A 89 -19.91 4.99 2.39
N LEU A 90 -18.89 4.40 3.00
CA LEU A 90 -18.97 3.83 4.35
C LEU A 90 -19.36 4.86 5.42
N GLY A 91 -18.94 6.11 5.27
CA GLY A 91 -19.29 7.16 6.23
C GLY A 91 -20.80 7.42 6.29
N ASP A 92 -21.45 7.47 5.14
CA ASP A 92 -22.90 7.67 5.03
C ASP A 92 -23.66 6.41 5.52
N GLN A 93 -23.14 5.21 5.22
CA GLN A 93 -23.72 3.96 5.73
C GLN A 93 -23.65 3.89 7.26
N ILE A 94 -22.52 4.26 7.86
CA ILE A 94 -22.35 4.29 9.31
C ILE A 94 -23.31 5.31 9.93
N ALA A 95 -23.44 6.51 9.36
CA ALA A 95 -24.36 7.53 9.85
C ALA A 95 -25.82 7.05 9.82
N ALA A 96 -26.22 6.38 8.72
CA ALA A 96 -27.55 5.79 8.59
C ALA A 96 -27.82 4.69 9.63
N MET A 97 -26.86 3.78 9.84
CA MET A 97 -26.98 2.69 10.81
C MET A 97 -27.03 3.19 12.27
N GLN A 98 -26.31 4.26 12.60
CA GLN A 98 -26.29 4.82 13.95
C GLN A 98 -27.42 5.82 14.22
N GLY A 99 -28.11 6.32 13.18
CA GLY A 99 -29.11 7.38 13.29
C GLY A 99 -28.54 8.74 13.71
N LYS A 100 -27.23 8.96 13.53
CA LYS A 100 -26.54 10.22 13.88
C LYS A 100 -25.38 10.50 12.91
N PRO A 101 -24.95 11.76 12.75
CA PRO A 101 -23.82 12.10 11.90
C PRO A 101 -22.56 11.33 12.28
N TRP A 102 -21.81 10.91 11.26
CA TRP A 102 -20.47 10.34 11.38
C TRP A 102 -19.57 11.00 10.33
N ARG A 103 -18.26 10.98 10.57
CA ARG A 103 -17.24 11.60 9.72
C ARG A 103 -17.26 11.03 8.30
N LYS A 104 -16.76 11.78 7.32
CA LYS A 104 -16.76 11.31 5.93
C LYS A 104 -15.73 10.20 5.69
N LEU A 105 -16.16 9.17 4.96
CA LEU A 105 -15.32 8.05 4.54
C LEU A 105 -15.92 7.45 3.26
N LYS A 106 -15.15 7.46 2.17
CA LYS A 106 -15.49 6.80 0.91
C LYS A 106 -14.30 5.98 0.43
N ILE A 107 -14.55 4.73 0.05
CA ILE A 107 -13.57 3.87 -0.59
C ILE A 107 -13.89 3.80 -2.08
N TYR A 108 -12.90 4.08 -2.92
CA TYR A 108 -12.94 3.95 -4.37
C TYR A 108 -12.27 2.65 -4.78
N LEU A 109 -12.89 1.94 -5.70
CA LEU A 109 -12.39 0.67 -6.23
C LEU A 109 -12.03 0.87 -7.70
N TYR A 110 -10.74 0.90 -7.99
CA TYR A 110 -10.21 1.09 -9.34
C TYR A 110 -9.47 -0.15 -9.82
N CYS A 111 -9.59 -0.48 -11.11
CA CYS A 111 -8.97 -1.68 -11.65
C CYS A 111 -8.59 -1.52 -13.12
N ASN A 112 -7.50 -2.16 -13.51
CA ASN A 112 -7.31 -2.62 -14.89
C ASN A 112 -7.59 -4.13 -14.93
N PRO A 113 -8.77 -4.56 -15.41
CA PRO A 113 -9.18 -5.96 -15.35
C PRO A 113 -8.24 -6.94 -16.08
N LEU A 114 -7.58 -6.50 -17.16
CA LEU A 114 -6.67 -7.36 -17.92
C LEU A 114 -5.37 -7.60 -17.15
N THR A 115 -4.81 -6.55 -16.55
CA THR A 115 -3.64 -6.70 -15.66
C THR A 115 -4.01 -7.49 -14.42
N ALA A 116 -5.19 -7.26 -13.84
CA ALA A 116 -5.68 -8.00 -12.68
C ALA A 116 -5.79 -9.50 -12.95
N ALA A 117 -6.30 -9.90 -14.12
CA ALA A 117 -6.36 -11.30 -14.53
C ALA A 117 -4.95 -11.93 -14.57
N LYS A 118 -3.97 -11.26 -15.19
CA LYS A 118 -2.58 -11.74 -15.24
C LYS A 118 -1.94 -11.88 -13.85
N MET A 119 -2.22 -10.95 -12.93
CA MET A 119 -1.75 -11.02 -11.55
C MET A 119 -2.33 -12.24 -10.82
N VAL A 120 -3.63 -12.51 -11.00
CA VAL A 120 -4.30 -13.67 -10.41
C VAL A 120 -3.81 -14.98 -11.03
N ASP A 121 -3.59 -15.02 -12.35
CA ASP A 121 -3.01 -16.19 -13.03
C ASP A 121 -1.57 -16.48 -12.58
N TYR A 122 -0.80 -15.44 -12.21
CA TYR A 122 0.52 -15.61 -11.60
C TYR A 122 0.42 -16.12 -10.16
N SER A 123 -0.50 -15.59 -9.36
CA SER A 123 -0.84 -16.14 -8.04
C SER A 123 -2.24 -15.70 -7.60
N GLU A 124 -3.08 -16.66 -7.22
CA GLU A 124 -4.45 -16.40 -6.79
C GLU A 124 -4.51 -15.54 -5.52
N ALA A 125 -3.42 -15.48 -4.75
CA ALA A 125 -3.28 -14.62 -3.57
C ALA A 125 -3.46 -13.13 -3.91
N TYR A 126 -3.15 -12.70 -5.13
CA TYR A 126 -3.38 -11.31 -5.57
C TYR A 126 -4.87 -10.93 -5.56
N SER A 127 -5.80 -11.88 -5.63
CA SER A 127 -7.23 -11.60 -5.53
C SER A 127 -7.63 -10.88 -4.23
N ALA A 128 -6.90 -11.09 -3.13
CA ALA A 128 -7.14 -10.40 -1.86
C ALA A 128 -6.72 -8.91 -1.87
N TYR A 129 -5.93 -8.51 -2.86
CA TYR A 129 -5.42 -7.16 -3.02
C TYR A 129 -6.14 -6.38 -4.12
N LEU A 130 -6.98 -7.06 -4.90
CA LEU A 130 -7.76 -6.49 -5.98
C LEU A 130 -9.20 -6.17 -5.52
N PRO A 131 -9.84 -5.13 -6.07
CA PRO A 131 -9.27 -4.08 -6.91
C PRO A 131 -8.39 -3.10 -6.11
N CYS A 132 -7.69 -2.20 -6.79
CA CYS A 132 -6.92 -1.14 -6.15
C CYS A 132 -7.87 -0.21 -5.38
N ARG A 133 -7.55 0.04 -4.10
CA ARG A 133 -8.40 0.79 -3.18
C ARG A 133 -7.80 2.14 -2.86
N VAL A 134 -8.56 3.21 -3.05
CA VAL A 134 -8.26 4.54 -2.48
C VAL A 134 -9.30 4.83 -1.42
N ALA A 135 -8.89 5.24 -0.22
CA ALA A 135 -9.81 5.74 0.80
C ALA A 135 -9.63 7.25 0.95
N LEU A 136 -10.72 8.00 0.80
CA LEU A 136 -10.81 9.40 1.22
C LEU A 136 -11.53 9.44 2.56
N VAL A 137 -10.83 9.90 3.59
CA VAL A 137 -11.31 9.87 4.98
C VAL A 137 -11.06 11.17 5.69
N GLU A 138 -12.04 11.59 6.48
CA GLU A 138 -11.92 12.67 7.45
C GLU A 138 -11.38 12.10 8.76
N ASP A 139 -10.27 12.65 9.25
CA ASP A 139 -9.70 12.26 10.53
C ASP A 139 -10.48 12.87 11.72
N LYS A 140 -10.03 12.60 12.95
CA LYS A 140 -10.72 13.09 14.16
C LYS A 140 -10.62 14.61 14.36
N THR A 141 -9.74 15.28 13.62
CA THR A 141 -9.54 16.73 13.65
C THR A 141 -10.27 17.45 12.52
N GLY A 142 -10.94 16.72 11.63
CA GLY A 142 -11.62 17.26 10.46
C GLY A 142 -10.72 17.40 9.22
N ALA A 143 -9.45 16.96 9.28
CA ALA A 143 -8.57 16.99 8.12
C ALA A 143 -8.85 15.79 7.20
N LEU A 144 -8.79 16.03 5.89
CA LEU A 144 -8.98 15.00 4.88
C LEU A 144 -7.65 14.30 4.55
N TRP A 145 -7.73 12.99 4.34
CA TRP A 145 -6.59 12.14 4.02
C TRP A 145 -6.95 11.14 2.93
N LEU A 146 -5.97 10.87 2.07
CA LEU A 146 -6.00 9.80 1.10
C LEU A 146 -5.12 8.66 1.57
N TYR A 147 -5.61 7.43 1.44
CA TYR A 147 -4.86 6.20 1.71
C TYR A 147 -5.01 5.21 0.56
N THR A 148 -3.92 4.52 0.22
CA THR A 148 -3.93 3.32 -0.63
C THR A 148 -2.93 2.31 -0.07
N LEU A 149 -3.07 1.04 -0.41
CA LEU A 149 -2.03 0.05 -0.08
C LEU A 149 -0.70 0.44 -0.74
N ASP A 150 0.39 0.21 0.00
CA ASP A 150 1.73 0.31 -0.54
C ASP A 150 1.94 -0.83 -1.56
N MET A 151 1.95 -0.48 -2.84
CA MET A 151 2.12 -1.47 -3.90
C MET A 151 3.56 -1.95 -4.05
N ASP A 152 4.56 -1.26 -3.47
CA ASP A 152 5.96 -1.74 -3.50
C ASP A 152 6.06 -3.09 -2.80
N MET A 153 5.30 -3.28 -1.72
CA MET A 153 5.21 -4.57 -1.03
C MET A 153 4.69 -5.69 -1.91
N MET A 154 3.73 -5.40 -2.78
CA MET A 154 3.07 -6.40 -3.63
C MET A 154 3.85 -6.70 -4.91
N ILE A 155 4.63 -5.74 -5.38
CA ILE A 155 5.42 -5.84 -6.62
C ILE A 155 6.83 -6.35 -6.33
N HIS A 156 7.46 -5.87 -5.25
CA HIS A 156 8.87 -6.12 -4.95
C HIS A 156 9.11 -6.84 -3.61
N GLY A 157 8.07 -7.12 -2.80
CA GLY A 157 8.26 -7.79 -1.50
C GLY A 157 8.64 -9.27 -1.59
N GLY A 158 8.56 -9.88 -2.77
CA GLY A 158 8.80 -11.31 -2.95
C GLY A 158 9.86 -11.62 -4.00
N ARG A 159 9.62 -12.70 -4.75
CA ARG A 159 10.36 -12.96 -5.99
C ARG A 159 9.93 -11.96 -7.06
N PRO A 160 10.83 -11.63 -8.03
CA PRO A 160 10.48 -10.74 -9.13
C PRO A 160 9.24 -11.24 -9.87
N LEU A 161 8.36 -10.32 -10.23
CA LEU A 161 7.28 -10.61 -11.16
C LEU A 161 7.87 -11.01 -12.54
N PRO A 162 7.14 -11.82 -13.34
CA PRO A 162 7.51 -12.10 -14.71
C PRO A 162 7.80 -10.81 -15.50
N PRO A 163 8.80 -10.79 -16.41
CA PRO A 163 9.20 -9.58 -17.15
C PRO A 163 8.07 -8.89 -17.93
N GLU A 164 7.07 -9.65 -18.35
CA GLU A 164 5.87 -9.18 -19.05
C GLU A 164 4.83 -8.57 -18.10
N LEU A 165 4.83 -8.95 -16.83
CA LEU A 165 3.84 -8.53 -15.82
C LEU A 165 4.34 -7.33 -15.00
N LEU A 166 5.64 -7.27 -14.71
CA LEU A 166 6.25 -6.19 -13.93
C LEU A 166 5.93 -4.78 -14.49
N PRO A 167 6.05 -4.49 -15.80
CA PRO A 167 5.74 -3.16 -16.33
C PRO A 167 4.26 -2.77 -16.19
N GLU A 168 3.36 -3.76 -16.26
CA GLU A 168 1.93 -3.50 -16.07
C GLU A 168 1.62 -3.20 -14.60
N ALA A 169 2.21 -3.95 -13.67
CA ALA A 169 2.07 -3.71 -12.24
C ALA A 169 2.63 -2.33 -11.85
N GLU A 170 3.79 -1.96 -12.38
CA GLU A 170 4.42 -0.65 -12.19
C GLU A 170 3.57 0.49 -12.76
N LYS A 171 2.93 0.28 -13.91
CA LYS A 171 1.99 1.26 -14.47
C LYS A 171 0.80 1.48 -13.53
N VAL A 172 0.17 0.42 -13.04
CA VAL A 172 -0.95 0.54 -12.08
C VAL A 172 -0.47 1.25 -10.81
N ARG A 173 0.70 0.88 -10.29
CA ARG A 173 1.33 1.55 -9.16
C ARG A 173 1.50 3.05 -9.37
N ALA A 174 2.05 3.47 -10.52
CA ALA A 174 2.23 4.87 -10.87
C ALA A 174 0.89 5.60 -10.94
N THR A 175 -0.14 4.98 -11.51
CA THR A 175 -1.51 5.53 -11.53
C THR A 175 -2.07 5.73 -10.12
N MET A 176 -1.89 4.77 -9.20
CA MET A 176 -2.37 4.92 -7.82
C MET A 176 -1.65 6.06 -7.09
N LEU A 177 -0.34 6.20 -7.27
CA LEU A 177 0.43 7.32 -6.72
C LEU A 177 -0.02 8.65 -7.32
N ALA A 178 -0.25 8.71 -8.64
CA ALA A 178 -0.76 9.91 -9.31
C ALA A 178 -2.12 10.35 -8.75
N ILE A 179 -3.04 9.40 -8.49
CA ILE A 179 -4.32 9.70 -7.82
C ILE A 179 -4.07 10.28 -6.43
N LEU A 180 -3.20 9.67 -5.62
CA LEU A 180 -2.89 10.17 -4.28
C LEU A 180 -2.31 11.58 -4.31
N ASP A 181 -1.31 11.81 -5.16
CA ASP A 181 -0.56 13.07 -5.22
C ASP A 181 -1.46 14.19 -5.75
N LYS A 182 -2.07 14.01 -6.93
CA LYS A 182 -2.92 15.02 -7.57
C LYS A 182 -4.20 15.31 -6.78
N ALA A 183 -4.87 14.28 -6.25
CA ALA A 183 -6.09 14.51 -5.49
C ALA A 183 -5.85 15.10 -4.11
N SER A 184 -4.67 14.90 -3.52
CA SER A 184 -4.31 15.60 -2.29
C SER A 184 -4.16 17.11 -2.50
N THR A 185 -3.89 17.57 -3.73
CA THR A 185 -3.72 18.98 -4.08
C THR A 185 -4.91 19.56 -4.84
N GLY A 186 -5.93 18.76 -5.16
CA GLY A 186 -7.12 19.21 -5.89
C GLY A 186 -6.89 19.38 -7.41
N GLU A 187 -5.86 18.74 -7.95
CA GLU A 187 -5.56 18.74 -9.39
C GLU A 187 -6.47 17.75 -10.14
N PHE A 188 -6.80 18.03 -11.41
CA PHE A 188 -7.72 17.24 -12.23
C PHE A 188 -7.05 16.55 -13.41
#